data_AF-A0A7V2NHM5-F1
#
_entry.id   AF-A0A7V2NHM5-F1
#
_cell.length_a   1.000
_cell.length_b   1.000
_cell.length_c   1.000
_cell.angle_alpha   90.00
_cell.angle_beta   90.00
_cell.angle_gamma   90.00
#
_symmetry.space_group_name_H-M   'P 1'
#
loop_
_entity.id
_entity.type
_entity.pdbx_description
1 polymer ?
#
loop_
_entity_poly.entity_id
_entity_poly.type
_entity_poly.pdbx_seq_one_letter_code
_entity_poly.pdbx_strand_id
1 'polypeptide(L)'
;MKKLLVLVLSLCVVSFAFANVDKAAVKDALAAHNAGLDLTKAQDATLFEFYGTGNGSGNVIDNFGGPDAGGYSWLDSEEAGGPTFNWFDITGTGTSFIADMGDDTQNGPYPIGFPFMFYGTAFTDVYICSNGALNFDNNYISLGNVELPNLTHGAQIAIFNDDLDPVGGAADAYYETLNDGTQNVFVISCINWYEYPDGGFAITMQYQLYEDGTIQLHYQTVDAGFDIAGGTIGIQDPTRTIGLTVLYNGSIADYPYDGLAIEFANDGPAPDASLSGYVYDDMSNPLEGATVTLNGNGTLSGIDGFYEFPSLFSGIYPYEVSMGGFITETGNLDIAVGANTADFYLVPMEMDADVLIVDVDATPDSGPVIEGILNDLGYTTYYTNDFYGAPFGDYDYVFVFSGIYPNDFDIATGSPEEAACMDYLNAGGNFYLEGGDNFGFTPPTGLLAMLNIDG
;
A
#
# COMPACT_ATOMS: atom_id res chain seq x y z
N MET A 1 4.85 43.44 -20.50
CA MET A 1 4.02 42.74 -21.51
C MET A 1 4.75 41.53 -22.07
N LYS A 2 5.34 40.73 -21.17
CA LYS A 2 6.01 39.47 -21.45
C LYS A 2 5.05 38.37 -21.00
N LYS A 3 4.90 37.33 -21.83
CA LYS A 3 4.31 36.02 -21.53
C LYS A 3 2.79 35.97 -21.34
N LEU A 4 2.07 36.51 -22.33
CA LEU A 4 0.70 36.11 -22.65
C LEU A 4 0.75 35.30 -23.96
N LEU A 5 1.37 34.11 -23.91
CA LEU A 5 1.40 33.16 -25.03
C LEU A 5 1.88 31.75 -24.58
N VAL A 6 1.40 31.22 -23.46
CA VAL A 6 1.54 29.79 -23.07
C VAL A 6 0.30 29.32 -22.29
N LEU A 7 -0.88 29.90 -22.57
CA LEU A 7 -2.15 29.56 -21.90
C LEU A 7 -3.27 29.26 -22.90
N VAL A 8 -2.92 28.74 -24.08
CA VAL A 8 -3.88 28.25 -25.08
C VAL A 8 -3.25 27.07 -25.80
N LEU A 9 -3.18 25.93 -25.12
CA LEU A 9 -3.08 24.56 -25.65
C LEU A 9 -2.85 23.62 -24.45
N SER A 10 -3.93 23.32 -23.74
CA SER A 10 -4.17 22.11 -22.91
C SER A 10 -5.59 22.16 -22.31
N LEU A 11 -6.56 22.59 -23.13
CA LEU A 11 -7.98 22.37 -22.88
C LEU A 11 -8.44 21.31 -23.89
N CYS A 12 -9.13 20.29 -23.38
CA CYS A 12 -9.49 19.00 -23.98
C CYS A 12 -8.33 17.99 -23.83
N VAL A 13 -8.38 16.93 -23.01
CA VAL A 13 -9.50 16.13 -22.49
C VAL A 13 -9.04 15.48 -21.18
N VAL A 14 -9.70 15.79 -20.05
CA VAL A 14 -9.95 14.80 -18.97
C VAL A 14 -11.32 15.13 -18.36
N SER A 15 -12.35 14.68 -19.06
CA SER A 15 -13.58 14.16 -18.45
C SER A 15 -13.49 12.67 -18.79
N PHE A 16 -13.42 11.72 -17.88
CA PHE A 16 -14.29 11.35 -16.75
C PHE A 16 -13.39 10.57 -15.74
N ALA A 17 -13.54 10.52 -14.41
CA ALA A 17 -14.66 10.77 -13.52
C ALA A 17 -14.15 11.21 -12.12
N PHE A 18 -14.52 12.42 -11.70
CA PHE A 18 -14.86 12.71 -10.30
C PHE A 18 -16.15 13.50 -10.35
N ALA A 19 -17.26 12.77 -10.37
CA ALA A 19 -18.57 13.38 -10.33
C ALA A 19 -18.80 13.98 -8.93
N ASN A 20 -18.95 15.30 -8.88
CA ASN A 20 -19.45 16.13 -7.75
C ASN A 20 -18.45 16.69 -6.72
N VAL A 21 -17.29 17.23 -7.12
CA VAL A 21 -16.58 18.18 -6.25
C VAL A 21 -17.26 19.56 -6.33
N ASP A 22 -17.83 20.02 -5.20
CA ASP A 22 -18.44 21.35 -5.09
C ASP A 22 -17.37 22.44 -5.08
N LYS A 23 -17.09 22.99 -6.27
CA LYS A 23 -16.09 24.04 -6.48
C LYS A 23 -16.36 25.32 -5.69
N ALA A 24 -17.62 25.57 -5.29
CA ALA A 24 -17.94 26.70 -4.43
C ALA A 24 -17.50 26.44 -2.99
N ALA A 25 -17.72 25.22 -2.48
CA ALA A 25 -17.29 24.80 -1.15
C ALA A 25 -15.76 24.83 -0.99
N VAL A 26 -15.01 24.37 -1.99
CA VAL A 26 -13.52 24.43 -1.99
C VAL A 26 -13.02 25.88 -1.91
N LYS A 27 -13.64 26.77 -2.68
CA LYS A 27 -13.25 28.18 -2.73
C LYS A 27 -13.54 28.91 -1.41
N ASP A 28 -14.68 28.60 -0.78
CA ASP A 28 -15.04 29.15 0.52
C ASP A 28 -14.15 28.60 1.64
N ALA A 29 -13.81 27.30 1.61
CA ALA A 29 -12.87 26.69 2.54
C ALA A 29 -11.46 27.31 2.42
N LEU A 30 -10.97 27.48 1.18
CA LEU A 30 -9.67 28.09 0.92
C LEU A 30 -9.63 29.58 1.29
N ALA A 31 -10.75 30.30 1.18
CA ALA A 31 -10.83 31.69 1.62
C ALA A 31 -10.79 31.81 3.15
N ALA A 32 -11.42 30.88 3.88
CA ALA A 32 -11.35 30.82 5.34
C ALA A 32 -9.93 30.48 5.83
N HIS A 33 -9.30 29.47 5.20
CA HIS A 33 -7.91 29.09 5.48
C HIS A 33 -6.93 30.25 5.24
N ASN A 34 -6.99 30.91 4.07
CA ASN A 34 -6.12 32.05 3.76
C ASN A 34 -6.37 33.29 4.62
N ALA A 35 -7.53 33.36 5.28
CA ALA A 35 -7.86 34.41 6.24
C ALA A 35 -7.43 34.06 7.68
N GLY A 36 -6.84 32.88 7.90
CA GLY A 36 -6.43 32.40 9.22
C GLY A 36 -7.60 32.09 10.16
N LEU A 37 -8.74 31.69 9.59
CA LEU A 37 -9.91 31.29 10.36
C LEU A 37 -9.95 29.77 10.51
N ASP A 38 -10.41 29.29 11.67
CA ASP A 38 -10.64 27.87 11.91
C ASP A 38 -11.62 27.31 10.87
N LEU A 39 -11.25 26.18 10.29
CA LEU A 39 -12.08 25.49 9.31
C LEU A 39 -13.16 24.67 10.01
N THR A 40 -14.36 24.66 9.45
CA THR A 40 -15.36 23.67 9.85
C THR A 40 -14.97 22.29 9.34
N LYS A 41 -15.37 21.22 10.03
CA LYS A 41 -15.11 19.82 9.60
C LYS A 41 -15.46 19.53 8.14
N ALA A 42 -16.51 20.17 7.61
CA ALA A 42 -16.91 20.03 6.22
C ALA A 42 -15.95 20.75 5.26
N GLN A 43 -15.44 21.93 5.63
CA GLN A 43 -14.46 22.68 4.84
C GLN A 43 -13.09 21.99 4.85
N ASP A 44 -12.72 21.40 5.97
CA ASP A 44 -11.49 20.67 6.16
C ASP A 44 -11.47 19.40 5.29
N ALA A 45 -12.51 18.56 5.38
CA ALA A 45 -12.69 17.41 4.48
C ALA A 45 -12.71 17.81 2.99
N THR A 46 -13.24 18.99 2.67
CA THR A 46 -13.28 19.54 1.31
C THR A 46 -11.90 19.97 0.80
N LEU A 47 -11.01 20.46 1.67
CA LEU A 47 -9.63 20.81 1.29
C LEU A 47 -8.74 19.58 1.25
N PHE A 48 -8.95 18.61 2.14
CA PHE A 48 -8.27 17.32 2.15
C PHE A 48 -8.50 16.55 0.85
N GLU A 49 -9.76 16.46 0.39
CA GLU A 49 -10.14 15.83 -0.88
C GLU A 49 -9.58 16.59 -2.11
N PHE A 50 -9.26 17.88 -1.97
CA PHE A 50 -8.79 18.74 -3.07
C PHE A 50 -7.26 18.84 -3.18
N TYR A 51 -6.51 18.75 -2.08
CA TYR A 51 -5.07 19.07 -2.05
C TYR A 51 -4.11 17.89 -1.85
N GLY A 52 -4.58 16.68 -1.53
CA GLY A 52 -3.79 15.42 -1.48
C GLY A 52 -2.26 15.58 -1.35
N THR A 53 -1.76 15.48 -0.12
CA THR A 53 -0.36 15.52 0.36
C THR A 53 0.71 16.18 -0.54
N GLY A 54 1.27 17.29 -0.06
CA GLY A 54 2.39 17.96 -0.71
C GLY A 54 3.27 18.77 0.24
N ASN A 55 4.33 18.12 0.73
CA ASN A 55 5.67 18.63 1.01
C ASN A 55 5.85 20.13 1.37
N GLY A 56 6.17 20.37 2.64
CA GLY A 56 7.10 21.42 3.05
C GLY A 56 6.52 22.82 3.26
N SER A 57 6.66 23.28 4.52
CA SER A 57 6.46 24.63 5.05
C SER A 57 5.02 25.10 5.32
N GLY A 58 4.64 25.00 6.60
CA GLY A 58 3.68 25.88 7.25
C GLY A 58 2.34 25.21 7.53
N ASN A 59 2.16 24.88 8.81
CA ASN A 59 0.98 24.28 9.47
C ASN A 59 0.94 22.75 9.35
N VAL A 60 1.48 22.12 10.40
CA VAL A 60 1.14 20.74 10.78
C VAL A 60 -0.38 20.63 10.73
N ILE A 61 -0.89 19.67 9.97
CA ILE A 61 -2.30 19.30 10.11
C ILE A 61 -2.35 18.60 11.45
N ASP A 62 -3.03 19.25 12.38
CA ASP A 62 -3.14 18.91 13.79
C ASP A 62 -3.29 17.37 13.94
N ASN A 63 -2.37 16.76 14.70
CA ASN A 63 -2.46 15.38 15.20
C ASN A 63 -1.96 14.21 14.31
N PHE A 64 -1.36 14.44 13.13
CA PHE A 64 -0.65 13.39 12.37
C PHE A 64 0.48 13.91 11.46
N GLY A 65 1.36 13.01 10.97
CA GLY A 65 2.39 13.34 9.99
C GLY A 65 3.16 12.15 9.41
N GLY A 66 4.07 12.43 8.47
CA GLY A 66 4.75 11.41 7.66
C GLY A 66 3.88 10.84 6.52
N PRO A 67 4.24 9.66 5.96
CA PRO A 67 5.49 8.95 6.21
C PRO A 67 6.71 9.77 5.77
N ASP A 68 7.80 9.69 6.51
CA ASP A 68 9.09 10.24 6.09
C ASP A 68 9.85 9.28 5.16
N ALA A 69 11.03 9.68 4.70
CA ALA A 69 11.86 8.86 3.80
C ALA A 69 12.41 7.57 4.46
N GLY A 70 12.30 7.45 5.79
CA GLY A 70 12.65 6.25 6.56
C GLY A 70 11.46 5.30 6.75
N GLY A 71 10.27 5.70 6.32
CA GLY A 71 9.03 4.93 6.40
C GLY A 71 8.23 5.16 7.67
N TYR A 72 8.65 6.07 8.55
CA TYR A 72 7.89 6.37 9.76
C TYR A 72 6.78 7.37 9.47
N SER A 73 5.57 7.08 9.92
CA SER A 73 4.46 8.02 10.07
C SER A 73 4.19 8.26 11.56
N TRP A 74 3.42 9.30 11.89
CA TRP A 74 2.94 9.50 13.25
C TRP A 74 1.47 9.91 13.27
N LEU A 75 0.79 9.52 14.34
CA LEU A 75 -0.58 9.89 14.66
C LEU A 75 -0.75 9.98 16.18
N ASP A 76 -1.62 10.86 16.65
CA ASP A 76 -1.98 10.92 18.07
C ASP A 76 -3.38 10.34 18.35
N SER A 77 -3.72 10.30 19.64
CA SER A 77 -4.95 9.70 20.16
C SER A 77 -6.25 10.42 19.80
N GLU A 78 -6.21 11.63 19.24
CA GLU A 78 -7.39 12.33 18.75
C GLU A 78 -7.82 11.88 17.34
N GLU A 79 -6.90 11.28 16.59
CA GLU A 79 -7.16 10.84 15.23
C GLU A 79 -7.94 9.52 15.15
N ALA A 80 -8.72 9.38 14.08
CA ALA A 80 -9.41 8.12 13.82
C ALA A 80 -8.39 7.02 13.46
N GLY A 81 -8.28 6.00 14.30
CA GLY A 81 -7.23 4.98 14.18
C GLY A 81 -5.97 5.30 15.00
N GLY A 82 -5.98 6.42 15.74
CA GLY A 82 -5.00 6.84 16.75
C GLY A 82 -4.65 5.77 17.78
N PRO A 83 -3.45 5.85 18.39
CA PRO A 83 -3.15 5.07 19.58
C PRO A 83 -4.15 5.41 20.69
N THR A 84 -4.42 4.45 21.57
CA THR A 84 -5.14 4.70 22.81
C THR A 84 -4.14 4.95 23.93
N PHE A 85 -4.37 5.97 24.74
CA PHE A 85 -3.59 6.16 25.96
C PHE A 85 -3.67 4.92 26.87
N ASN A 86 -2.51 4.37 27.18
CA ASN A 86 -2.37 3.19 28.01
C ASN A 86 -1.06 3.27 28.81
N TRP A 87 -1.18 3.30 30.13
CA TRP A 87 -0.03 3.42 31.02
C TRP A 87 0.36 2.08 31.63
N PHE A 88 1.59 1.62 31.39
CA PHE A 88 2.15 0.47 32.10
C PHE A 88 2.70 0.93 33.45
N ASP A 89 2.03 0.58 34.55
CA ASP A 89 2.56 0.84 35.89
C ASP A 89 3.68 -0.16 36.23
N ILE A 90 4.92 0.28 36.01
CA ILE A 90 6.14 -0.47 36.30
C ILE A 90 6.82 -0.03 37.61
N THR A 91 6.17 0.80 38.43
CA THR A 91 6.79 1.32 39.67
C THR A 91 7.09 0.23 40.70
N GLY A 92 6.35 -0.89 40.65
CA GLY A 92 6.53 -2.04 41.54
C GLY A 92 7.38 -3.18 40.96
N THR A 93 7.64 -3.19 39.65
CA THR A 93 8.24 -4.32 38.92
C THR A 93 9.51 -3.93 38.16
N GLY A 94 9.56 -2.70 37.65
CA GLY A 94 10.67 -2.15 36.90
C GLY A 94 11.91 -1.87 37.74
N THR A 95 13.02 -1.67 37.05
CA THR A 95 14.28 -1.27 37.67
C THR A 95 14.34 0.25 37.76
N SER A 96 14.42 0.78 38.99
CA SER A 96 14.61 2.22 39.21
C SER A 96 16.02 2.63 38.79
N PHE A 97 16.12 3.78 38.13
CA PHE A 97 17.39 4.39 37.74
C PHE A 97 17.51 5.87 38.14
N ILE A 98 16.55 6.39 38.91
CA ILE A 98 16.52 7.80 39.34
C ILE A 98 17.78 8.22 40.12
N ALA A 99 18.42 7.29 40.85
CA ALA A 99 19.61 7.57 41.64
C ALA A 99 20.84 7.94 40.80
N ASP A 100 20.82 7.60 39.51
CA ASP A 100 21.88 7.89 38.55
C ASP A 100 21.48 9.04 37.59
N MET A 101 20.34 9.69 37.86
CA MET A 101 19.85 10.83 37.09
C MET A 101 20.11 12.14 37.83
N GLY A 102 20.40 13.17 37.04
CA GLY A 102 20.62 14.53 37.47
C GLY A 102 20.20 15.50 36.36
N ASP A 103 20.23 16.79 36.65
CA ASP A 103 20.30 17.83 35.62
C ASP A 103 21.41 17.51 34.60
N ASP A 104 21.14 17.77 33.31
CA ASP A 104 22.03 17.55 32.18
C ASP A 104 22.71 16.16 32.11
N THR A 105 22.04 15.13 32.62
CA THR A 105 22.62 13.79 32.73
C THR A 105 22.25 12.90 31.55
N GLN A 106 23.24 12.13 31.10
CA GLN A 106 23.07 11.02 30.15
C GLN A 106 23.41 9.72 30.87
N ASN A 107 22.46 8.79 30.98
CA ASN A 107 22.69 7.50 31.66
C ASN A 107 22.30 6.29 30.80
N GLY A 108 22.90 5.14 31.11
CA GLY A 108 22.78 3.89 30.36
C GLY A 108 24.14 3.24 30.06
N PRO A 109 24.20 2.22 29.19
CA PRO A 109 23.09 1.68 28.41
C PRO A 109 22.11 0.87 29.26
N TYR A 110 20.83 0.95 28.94
CA TYR A 110 19.79 0.06 29.45
C TYR A 110 19.43 -0.98 28.40
N PRO A 111 19.41 -2.28 28.75
CA PRO A 111 19.09 -3.33 27.80
C PRO A 111 17.61 -3.28 27.43
N ILE A 112 17.30 -3.17 26.14
CA ILE A 112 15.92 -3.14 25.61
C ILE A 112 15.24 -4.51 25.79
N GLY A 113 16.03 -5.59 25.75
CA GLY A 113 15.56 -6.97 25.91
C GLY A 113 15.21 -7.68 24.60
N PHE A 114 15.16 -6.95 23.48
CA PHE A 114 15.03 -7.46 22.11
C PHE A 114 15.73 -6.51 21.11
N PRO A 115 16.02 -6.95 19.86
CA PRO A 115 16.52 -6.05 18.81
C PRO A 115 15.40 -5.09 18.38
N PHE A 116 15.53 -3.81 18.73
CA PHE A 116 14.61 -2.77 18.33
C PHE A 116 15.05 -2.15 16.99
N MET A 117 14.19 -2.24 15.98
CA MET A 117 14.45 -1.66 14.65
C MET A 117 14.06 -0.18 14.64
N PHE A 118 15.03 0.70 14.40
CA PHE A 118 14.81 2.14 14.31
C PHE A 118 15.57 2.72 13.11
N TYR A 119 14.83 3.30 12.16
CA TYR A 119 15.35 3.77 10.86
C TYR A 119 16.28 2.75 10.16
N GLY A 120 15.81 1.50 10.08
CA GLY A 120 16.55 0.40 9.44
C GLY A 120 17.79 -0.10 10.20
N THR A 121 18.08 0.44 11.39
CA THR A 121 19.19 0.01 12.24
C THR A 121 18.65 -0.73 13.47
N ALA A 122 19.24 -1.89 13.79
CA ALA A 122 18.88 -2.65 14.98
C ALA A 122 19.68 -2.16 16.20
N PHE A 123 18.98 -1.82 17.28
CA PHE A 123 19.56 -1.45 18.58
C PHE A 123 19.16 -2.44 19.66
N THR A 124 20.06 -2.77 20.57
CA THR A 124 19.81 -3.68 21.70
C THR A 124 19.76 -2.97 23.05
N ASP A 125 20.21 -1.72 23.06
CA ASP A 125 20.44 -0.91 24.23
C ASP A 125 20.06 0.53 23.93
N VAL A 126 19.62 1.26 24.96
CA VAL A 126 19.26 2.67 24.85
C VAL A 126 19.89 3.47 25.98
N TYR A 127 20.20 4.74 25.72
CA TYR A 127 20.62 5.70 26.72
C TYR A 127 19.53 6.74 26.93
N ILE A 128 19.31 7.13 28.18
CA ILE A 128 18.26 8.07 28.58
C ILE A 128 18.92 9.39 28.98
N CYS A 129 18.47 10.49 28.38
CA CYS A 129 18.89 11.85 28.73
C CYS A 129 17.85 12.48 29.67
N SER A 130 18.32 13.19 30.70
CA SER A 130 17.47 13.97 31.62
C SER A 130 16.57 14.94 30.86
N ASN A 131 17.07 15.49 29.76
CA ASN A 131 16.43 16.47 28.89
C ASN A 131 15.36 15.85 27.98
N GLY A 132 14.60 14.85 28.45
CA GLY A 132 13.40 14.34 27.77
C GLY A 132 13.63 13.66 26.42
N ALA A 133 14.76 12.97 26.25
CA ALA A 133 15.06 12.25 25.02
C ALA A 133 15.87 10.95 25.23
N LEU A 134 15.72 10.02 24.28
CA LEU A 134 16.51 8.80 24.16
C LEU A 134 17.54 8.93 23.03
N ASN A 135 18.70 8.30 23.19
CA ASN A 135 19.66 8.06 22.11
C ASN A 135 20.28 6.67 22.18
N PHE A 136 21.02 6.32 21.13
CA PHE A 136 21.56 4.97 20.92
C PHE A 136 23.08 4.96 20.71
N ASP A 137 23.75 6.08 21.01
CA ASP A 137 25.19 6.27 20.81
C ASP A 137 25.92 6.87 22.03
N ASN A 138 25.20 7.09 23.13
CA ASN A 138 25.68 7.72 24.38
C ASN A 138 26.15 9.18 24.20
N ASN A 139 25.74 9.86 23.14
CA ASN A 139 25.99 11.28 23.01
C ASN A 139 24.97 12.05 23.85
N TYR A 140 25.47 12.99 24.65
CA TYR A 140 24.62 13.89 25.44
C TYR A 140 23.71 14.69 24.52
N ILE A 141 22.41 14.66 24.77
CA ILE A 141 21.42 15.50 24.08
C ILE A 141 21.29 16.83 24.82
N SER A 142 21.33 17.94 24.09
CA SER A 142 21.35 19.28 24.68
C SER A 142 20.00 19.68 25.26
N LEU A 143 20.03 20.42 26.37
CA LEU A 143 18.90 21.16 26.92
C LEU A 143 18.22 22.11 25.90
N GLY A 144 19.00 22.65 24.96
CA GLY A 144 18.46 23.50 23.90
C GLY A 144 17.72 22.66 22.86
N ASN A 145 16.40 22.73 22.86
CA ASN A 145 15.55 22.01 21.94
C ASN A 145 15.66 22.51 20.49
N VAL A 146 15.47 21.59 19.55
CA VAL A 146 15.61 21.83 18.10
C VAL A 146 14.52 21.09 17.34
N GLU A 147 14.09 21.62 16.19
CA GLU A 147 13.22 20.92 15.26
C GLU A 147 13.94 19.72 14.65
N LEU A 148 13.27 18.57 14.51
CA LEU A 148 13.81 17.35 13.91
C LEU A 148 13.39 17.21 12.42
N PRO A 149 14.25 16.66 11.54
CA PRO A 149 15.62 16.25 11.82
C PRO A 149 16.57 17.45 11.99
N ASN A 150 17.57 17.28 12.85
CA ASN A 150 18.63 18.26 13.06
C ASN A 150 20.01 17.62 13.02
N LEU A 151 21.04 18.42 12.74
CA LEU A 151 22.42 17.93 12.56
C LEU A 151 23.20 17.69 13.88
N THR A 152 22.63 18.03 15.04
CA THR A 152 23.34 18.03 16.33
C THR A 152 23.39 16.66 16.99
N HIS A 153 22.36 15.84 16.84
CA HIS A 153 22.28 14.48 17.39
C HIS A 153 22.01 13.43 16.33
N GLY A 154 22.36 12.17 16.60
CA GLY A 154 22.09 11.02 15.74
C GLY A 154 20.68 10.48 15.95
N ALA A 155 20.55 9.16 16.06
CA ALA A 155 19.29 8.50 16.35
C ALA A 155 18.71 9.02 17.68
N GLN A 156 17.53 9.62 17.62
CA GLN A 156 16.90 10.27 18.77
C GLN A 156 15.39 10.00 18.77
N ILE A 157 14.85 9.72 19.96
CA ILE A 157 13.41 9.72 20.24
C ILE A 157 13.18 10.75 21.34
N ALA A 158 12.55 11.87 21.01
CA ALA A 158 12.25 12.96 21.93
C ALA A 158 10.79 12.86 22.38
N ILE A 159 10.57 12.59 23.68
CA ILE A 159 9.22 12.67 24.26
C ILE A 159 8.87 14.08 24.67
N PHE A 160 9.86 14.88 25.08
CA PHE A 160 9.71 16.29 25.38
C PHE A 160 11.12 16.86 25.58
N ASN A 161 11.87 17.00 24.50
CA ASN A 161 13.25 17.45 24.60
C ASN A 161 13.30 18.92 24.97
N ASP A 162 13.69 19.23 26.21
CA ASP A 162 13.88 20.57 26.77
C ASP A 162 14.85 20.49 27.96
N ASP A 163 15.10 21.61 28.64
CA ASP A 163 15.89 21.71 29.86
C ASP A 163 15.15 21.08 31.06
N LEU A 164 15.13 19.75 31.14
CA LEU A 164 14.44 19.00 32.20
C LEU A 164 15.42 18.54 33.29
N ASP A 165 14.99 18.71 34.53
CA ASP A 165 15.71 18.30 35.73
C ASP A 165 14.92 17.21 36.48
N PRO A 166 15.33 15.93 36.36
CA PRO A 166 14.73 14.82 37.10
C PRO A 166 15.19 14.74 38.56
N VAL A 167 15.71 15.84 39.14
CA VAL A 167 16.11 15.92 40.55
C VAL A 167 15.09 16.71 41.36
N GLY A 168 14.72 16.17 42.52
CA GLY A 168 13.90 16.87 43.52
C GLY A 168 12.48 16.33 43.66
N GLY A 169 11.78 16.81 44.68
CA GLY A 169 10.36 16.52 44.90
C GLY A 169 9.99 15.03 44.96
N ALA A 170 9.06 14.64 44.09
CA ALA A 170 8.52 13.29 43.94
C ALA A 170 8.93 12.66 42.60
N ALA A 171 10.06 13.10 42.01
CA ALA A 171 10.59 12.56 40.77
C ALA A 171 11.04 11.10 40.94
N ASP A 172 10.71 10.26 39.97
CA ASP A 172 11.20 8.88 39.88
C ASP A 172 11.37 8.45 38.42
N ALA A 173 12.08 7.36 38.18
CA ALA A 173 12.29 6.82 36.85
C ALA A 173 12.55 5.32 36.88
N TYR A 174 11.86 4.59 35.99
CA TYR A 174 11.90 3.12 35.92
C TYR A 174 11.98 2.64 34.48
N TYR A 175 12.61 1.49 34.26
CA TYR A 175 12.51 0.76 33.00
C TYR A 175 12.18 -0.71 33.22
N GLU A 176 11.49 -1.31 32.26
CA GLU A 176 11.16 -2.74 32.24
C GLU A 176 10.92 -3.23 30.81
N THR A 177 11.42 -4.42 30.46
CA THR A 177 10.95 -5.15 29.28
C THR A 177 9.85 -6.11 29.73
N LEU A 178 8.66 -5.99 29.16
CA LEU A 178 7.52 -6.85 29.45
C LEU A 178 6.85 -7.33 28.16
N ASN A 179 5.88 -8.24 28.29
CA ASN A 179 5.02 -8.65 27.18
C ASN A 179 3.62 -8.09 27.43
N ASP A 180 3.07 -7.36 26.46
CA ASP A 180 1.75 -6.72 26.58
C ASP A 180 0.56 -7.67 26.31
N GLY A 181 0.86 -8.94 26.07
CA GLY A 181 -0.08 -9.98 25.66
C GLY A 181 -0.03 -10.31 24.16
N THR A 182 0.59 -9.45 23.35
CA THR A 182 0.75 -9.63 21.90
C THR A 182 2.22 -9.68 21.48
N GLN A 183 3.05 -8.80 22.06
CA GLN A 183 4.44 -8.63 21.67
C GLN A 183 5.28 -8.10 22.85
N ASN A 184 6.60 -8.15 22.70
CA ASN A 184 7.50 -7.55 23.70
C ASN A 184 7.52 -6.02 23.56
N VAL A 185 7.51 -5.34 24.70
CA VAL A 185 7.59 -3.89 24.80
C VAL A 185 8.62 -3.50 25.87
N PHE A 186 9.49 -2.56 25.53
CA PHE A 186 10.42 -1.92 26.45
C PHE A 186 9.81 -0.60 26.91
N VAL A 187 9.51 -0.52 28.20
CA VAL A 187 8.83 0.61 28.83
C VAL A 187 9.82 1.41 29.65
N ILE A 188 9.80 2.75 29.50
CA ILE A 188 10.55 3.69 30.31
C ILE A 188 9.56 4.70 30.90
N SER A 189 9.43 4.76 32.22
CA SER A 189 8.58 5.74 32.91
C SER A 189 9.43 6.85 33.51
N CYS A 190 9.11 8.09 33.17
CA CYS A 190 9.65 9.33 33.73
C CYS A 190 8.56 9.98 34.58
N ILE A 191 8.64 9.88 35.90
CA ILE A 191 7.57 10.29 36.82
C ILE A 191 7.94 11.62 37.47
N ASN A 192 7.06 12.62 37.37
CA ASN A 192 7.24 13.97 37.90
C ASN A 192 8.62 14.59 37.55
N TRP A 193 8.99 14.61 36.27
CA TRP A 193 10.20 15.30 35.82
C TRP A 193 9.91 16.80 35.71
N TYR A 194 10.77 17.64 36.28
CA TYR A 194 10.59 19.09 36.37
C TYR A 194 11.31 19.81 35.23
N GLU A 195 10.85 21.02 34.90
CA GLU A 195 11.60 21.93 34.04
C GLU A 195 12.64 22.71 34.85
N TYR A 196 13.83 22.87 34.30
CA TYR A 196 14.90 23.69 34.86
C TYR A 196 14.71 25.19 34.55
N PRO A 197 14.98 26.10 35.51
CA PRO A 197 15.33 25.83 36.90
C PRO A 197 14.09 25.51 37.73
N ASP A 198 14.09 24.35 38.40
CA ASP A 198 13.05 23.75 39.26
C ASP A 198 11.80 24.65 39.42
N GLY A 199 10.94 24.64 38.38
CA GLY A 199 9.76 25.49 38.26
C GLY A 199 8.61 25.09 39.18
N GLY A 200 8.74 23.96 39.88
CA GLY A 200 7.73 23.39 40.78
C GLY A 200 6.54 22.70 40.08
N PHE A 201 6.52 22.71 38.76
CA PHE A 201 5.55 21.99 37.91
C PHE A 201 6.27 20.83 37.22
N ALA A 202 5.60 19.69 37.13
CA ALA A 202 6.18 18.48 36.59
C ALA A 202 5.38 17.88 35.45
N ILE A 203 6.06 17.04 34.67
CA ILE A 203 5.46 16.20 33.63
C ILE A 203 5.75 14.73 33.93
N THR A 204 4.74 13.87 33.75
CA THR A 204 4.87 12.40 33.88
C THR A 204 4.63 11.76 32.52
N MET A 205 5.66 11.10 32.00
CA MET A 205 5.74 10.65 30.61
C MET A 205 6.23 9.20 30.56
N GLN A 206 5.86 8.47 29.52
CA GLN A 206 6.32 7.10 29.31
C GLN A 206 6.62 6.82 27.84
N TYR A 207 7.80 6.25 27.60
CA TYR A 207 8.16 5.64 26.32
C TYR A 207 7.74 4.18 26.32
N GLN A 208 7.19 3.72 25.21
CA GLN A 208 6.92 2.31 24.94
C GLN A 208 7.52 1.98 23.57
N LEU A 209 8.62 1.24 23.57
CA LEU A 209 9.28 0.78 22.34
C LEU A 209 8.87 -0.67 22.11
N TYR A 210 8.27 -0.98 20.97
CA TYR A 210 7.76 -2.30 20.66
C TYR A 210 8.71 -3.09 19.76
N GLU A 211 8.68 -4.43 19.84
CA GLU A 211 9.59 -5.29 19.08
C GLU A 211 9.39 -5.23 17.55
N ASP A 212 8.24 -4.77 17.08
CA ASP A 212 7.95 -4.52 15.66
C ASP A 212 8.52 -3.18 15.14
N GLY A 213 9.10 -2.36 16.02
CA GLY A 213 9.63 -1.04 15.68
C GLY A 213 8.66 0.12 15.92
N THR A 214 7.44 -0.15 16.39
CA THR A 214 6.47 0.87 16.81
C THR A 214 6.99 1.59 18.06
N ILE A 215 6.81 2.91 18.11
CA ILE A 215 7.17 3.76 19.24
C ILE A 215 5.89 4.45 19.70
N GLN A 216 5.55 4.32 20.98
CA GLN A 216 4.51 5.14 21.59
C GLN A 216 5.06 6.04 22.69
N LEU A 217 4.54 7.26 22.73
CA LEU A 217 4.80 8.26 23.74
C LEU A 217 3.49 8.55 24.47
N HIS A 218 3.49 8.41 25.79
CA HIS A 218 2.30 8.60 26.63
C HIS A 218 2.54 9.68 27.67
N TYR A 219 1.57 10.58 27.87
CA TYR A 219 1.63 11.66 28.86
C TYR A 219 0.54 11.43 29.90
N GLN A 220 0.92 11.00 31.11
CA GLN A 220 -0.05 10.71 32.16
C GLN A 220 -0.53 11.98 32.85
N THR A 221 0.39 12.89 33.16
CA THR A 221 0.08 14.19 33.77
C THR A 221 1.02 15.26 33.23
N VAL A 222 0.48 16.42 32.91
CA VAL A 222 1.17 17.66 32.59
C VAL A 222 0.64 18.72 33.56
N ASP A 223 1.43 19.09 34.57
CA ASP A 223 0.97 20.03 35.60
C ASP A 223 0.52 21.36 34.99
N ALA A 224 -0.57 21.91 35.52
CA ALA A 224 -1.06 23.23 35.11
C ALA A 224 -0.04 24.31 35.48
N GLY A 225 0.75 24.75 34.49
CA GLY A 225 1.85 25.72 34.67
C GLY A 225 3.21 25.20 34.20
N PHE A 226 3.32 23.93 33.84
CA PHE A 226 4.49 23.40 33.13
C PHE A 226 4.66 24.11 31.78
N ASP A 227 5.89 24.49 31.41
CA ASP A 227 6.14 25.12 30.12
C ASP A 227 6.04 24.09 28.99
N ILE A 228 4.96 24.16 28.24
CA ILE A 228 4.73 23.38 27.02
C ILE A 228 5.05 24.19 25.75
N ALA A 229 5.45 25.45 25.91
CA ALA A 229 5.84 26.33 24.81
C ALA A 229 7.34 26.19 24.47
N GLY A 230 8.17 25.73 25.41
CA GLY A 230 9.48 25.14 25.16
C GLY A 230 9.33 23.65 24.86
N GLY A 231 10.20 23.06 24.04
CA GLY A 231 10.26 21.61 23.88
C GLY A 231 10.11 21.07 22.45
N THR A 232 10.61 19.85 22.26
CA THR A 232 10.51 19.09 21.00
C THR A 232 9.93 17.69 21.26
N ILE A 233 8.95 17.29 20.45
CA ILE A 233 8.45 15.92 20.39
C ILE A 233 8.70 15.38 18.98
N GLY A 234 9.31 14.21 18.85
CA GLY A 234 9.59 13.64 17.54
C GLY A 234 10.64 12.54 17.53
N ILE A 235 10.99 12.08 16.33
CA ILE A 235 12.00 11.06 16.09
C ILE A 235 12.92 11.48 14.94
N GLN A 236 14.17 11.02 14.95
CA GLN A 236 15.08 11.19 13.81
C GLN A 236 16.09 10.06 13.69
N ASP A 237 16.62 9.94 12.48
CA ASP A 237 17.49 8.86 12.06
C ASP A 237 18.96 9.04 12.47
N PRO A 238 19.77 7.97 12.47
CA PRO A 238 21.21 8.05 12.75
C PRO A 238 21.99 9.01 11.84
N THR A 239 21.55 9.23 10.60
CA THR A 239 22.23 10.08 9.61
C THR A 239 21.89 11.56 9.72
N ARG A 240 20.90 11.92 10.57
CA ARG A 240 20.51 13.30 10.88
C ARG A 240 19.83 14.03 9.72
N THR A 241 19.27 13.27 8.79
CA THR A 241 18.68 13.82 7.56
C THR A 241 17.23 13.42 7.36
N ILE A 242 16.75 12.45 8.12
CA ILE A 242 15.38 11.94 8.08
C ILE A 242 14.81 12.01 9.51
N GLY A 243 13.58 12.47 9.64
CA GLY A 243 12.92 12.59 10.92
C GLY A 243 11.51 13.14 10.80
N LEU A 244 10.77 12.98 11.89
CA LEU A 244 9.43 13.52 12.08
C LEU A 244 9.43 14.38 13.33
N THR A 245 9.00 15.64 13.19
CA THR A 245 8.66 16.51 14.31
C THR A 245 7.14 16.51 14.49
N VAL A 246 6.69 16.21 15.71
CA VAL A 246 5.31 16.39 16.15
C VAL A 246 5.11 17.80 16.69
N LEU A 247 5.98 18.19 17.63
CA LEU A 247 5.96 19.48 18.31
C LEU A 247 7.35 20.08 18.28
N TYR A 248 7.42 21.37 17.96
CA TYR A 248 8.58 22.21 18.22
C TYR A 248 8.13 23.57 18.75
N ASN A 249 8.62 23.97 19.93
CA ASN A 249 8.33 25.25 20.58
C ASN A 249 6.82 25.57 20.67
N GLY A 250 6.03 24.64 21.19
CA GLY A 250 4.58 24.87 21.37
C GLY A 250 3.83 25.17 20.07
N SER A 251 4.30 24.65 18.92
CA SER A 251 3.67 24.87 17.61
C SER A 251 2.24 24.33 17.53
N ILE A 252 1.88 23.40 18.42
CA ILE A 252 0.52 22.94 18.68
C ILE A 252 0.12 23.49 20.06
N ALA A 253 -1.01 24.21 20.10
CA ALA A 253 -1.50 24.81 21.34
C ALA A 253 -1.93 23.73 22.34
N ASP A 254 -1.65 23.97 23.63
CA ASP A 254 -2.04 23.09 24.74
C ASP A 254 -1.47 21.65 24.63
N TYR A 255 -0.37 21.47 23.89
CA TYR A 255 0.26 20.17 23.63
C TYR A 255 1.66 20.09 24.24
N PRO A 256 2.04 19.01 24.95
CA PRO A 256 1.22 17.84 25.30
C PRO A 256 0.22 18.11 26.44
N TYR A 257 -0.74 17.21 26.63
CA TYR A 257 -1.76 17.28 27.67
C TYR A 257 -2.01 15.91 28.35
N ASP A 258 -2.75 15.92 29.46
CA ASP A 258 -3.11 14.72 30.23
C ASP A 258 -3.85 13.67 29.37
N GLY A 259 -3.30 12.45 29.33
CA GLY A 259 -3.90 11.34 28.61
C GLY A 259 -3.65 11.35 27.11
N LEU A 260 -2.74 12.19 26.62
CA LEU A 260 -2.27 12.15 25.24
C LEU A 260 -1.43 10.88 24.99
N ALA A 261 -1.66 10.24 23.85
CA ALA A 261 -0.77 9.22 23.30
C ALA A 261 -0.39 9.55 21.85
N ILE A 262 0.86 9.31 21.49
CA ILE A 262 1.41 9.52 20.15
C ILE A 262 2.07 8.23 19.72
N GLU A 263 1.80 7.79 18.49
CA GLU A 263 2.42 6.61 17.90
C GLU A 263 3.25 7.02 16.70
N PHE A 264 4.46 6.47 16.61
CA PHE A 264 5.24 6.40 15.39
C PHE A 264 5.28 4.95 14.93
N ALA A 265 4.72 4.69 13.76
CA ALA A 265 4.73 3.38 13.15
C ALA A 265 5.63 3.40 11.91
N ASN A 266 6.39 2.32 11.71
CA ASN A 266 7.13 2.13 10.47
C ASN A 266 6.24 1.37 9.48
N ASP A 267 5.56 2.12 8.62
CA ASP A 267 4.69 1.55 7.57
C ASP A 267 5.50 1.01 6.36
N GLY A 268 6.84 1.04 6.45
CA GLY A 268 7.75 0.90 5.33
C GLY A 268 7.93 2.23 4.58
N PRO A 269 8.95 2.35 3.71
CA PRO A 269 9.10 3.55 2.89
C PRO A 269 7.82 3.77 2.07
N ALA A 270 7.40 5.02 1.92
CA ALA A 270 6.29 5.33 1.02
C ALA A 270 6.65 4.91 -0.41
N PRO A 271 5.71 4.34 -1.20
CA PRO A 271 5.89 4.11 -2.62
C PRO A 271 6.36 5.42 -3.30
N ASP A 272 7.50 5.38 -3.98
CA ASP A 272 8.13 6.53 -4.61
C ASP A 272 7.88 6.59 -6.12
N ALA A 273 7.11 5.65 -6.68
CA ALA A 273 6.82 5.56 -8.09
C ALA A 273 5.40 5.09 -8.40
N SER A 274 4.97 5.34 -9.64
CA SER A 274 3.77 4.74 -10.23
C SER A 274 4.04 4.33 -11.67
N LEU A 275 3.23 3.41 -12.19
CA LEU A 275 3.22 3.02 -13.60
C LEU A 275 1.80 3.10 -14.14
N SER A 276 1.62 3.64 -15.34
CA SER A 276 0.36 3.55 -16.08
C SER A 276 0.63 3.37 -17.56
N GLY A 277 -0.36 2.93 -18.31
CA GLY A 277 -0.25 2.82 -19.76
C GLY A 277 -1.41 2.08 -20.36
N TYR A 278 -1.21 1.60 -21.58
CA TYR A 278 -2.26 0.93 -22.35
C TYR A 278 -1.79 -0.41 -22.88
N VAL A 279 -2.72 -1.35 -22.98
CA VAL A 279 -2.54 -2.63 -23.66
C VAL A 279 -3.29 -2.61 -24.99
N TYR A 280 -2.58 -2.92 -26.08
CA TYR A 280 -3.11 -2.96 -27.43
C TYR A 280 -2.87 -4.32 -28.10
N ASP A 281 -3.60 -4.59 -29.17
CA ASP A 281 -3.19 -5.59 -30.18
C ASP A 281 -2.13 -5.02 -31.14
N ASP A 282 -1.63 -5.86 -32.04
CA ASP A 282 -0.64 -5.50 -33.07
C ASP A 282 -1.18 -4.52 -34.14
N MET A 283 -2.49 -4.27 -34.15
CA MET A 283 -3.19 -3.29 -34.99
C MET A 283 -3.53 -1.99 -34.24
N SER A 284 -3.07 -1.85 -32.99
CA SER A 284 -3.32 -0.71 -32.11
C SER A 284 -4.79 -0.54 -31.67
N ASN A 285 -5.58 -1.61 -31.64
CA ASN A 285 -6.87 -1.61 -30.96
C ASN A 285 -6.68 -1.87 -29.46
N PRO A 286 -7.41 -1.17 -28.58
CA PRO A 286 -7.30 -1.37 -27.13
C PRO A 286 -7.82 -2.75 -26.74
N LEU A 287 -7.12 -3.41 -25.81
CA LEU A 287 -7.51 -4.70 -25.27
C LEU A 287 -8.11 -4.55 -23.88
N GLU A 288 -9.41 -4.85 -23.75
CA GLU A 288 -10.11 -4.90 -22.46
C GLU A 288 -9.85 -6.24 -21.77
N GLY A 289 -9.49 -6.20 -20.48
CA GLY A 289 -9.35 -7.41 -19.66
C GLY A 289 -8.03 -8.16 -19.86
N ALA A 290 -7.04 -7.60 -20.57
CA ALA A 290 -5.68 -8.12 -20.54
C ALA A 290 -5.09 -7.96 -19.12
N THR A 291 -4.43 -8.99 -18.62
CA THR A 291 -3.76 -9.02 -17.32
C THR A 291 -2.35 -8.46 -17.47
N VAL A 292 -2.01 -7.43 -16.71
CA VAL A 292 -0.65 -6.88 -16.60
C VAL A 292 -0.13 -7.19 -15.22
N THR A 293 1.04 -7.82 -15.10
CA THR A 293 1.68 -8.09 -13.82
C THR A 293 3.07 -7.48 -13.73
N LEU A 294 3.44 -7.03 -12.54
CA LEU A 294 4.77 -6.60 -12.16
C LEU A 294 5.21 -7.40 -10.93
N ASN A 295 6.31 -8.16 -11.01
CA ASN A 295 6.77 -9.03 -9.92
C ASN A 295 5.67 -9.97 -9.37
N GLY A 296 4.70 -10.37 -10.23
CA GLY A 296 3.57 -11.22 -9.84
C GLY A 296 2.36 -10.49 -9.25
N ASN A 297 2.42 -9.18 -9.01
CA ASN A 297 1.25 -8.37 -8.65
C ASN A 297 0.55 -7.91 -9.93
N GLY A 298 -0.74 -8.20 -10.06
CA GLY A 298 -1.51 -8.00 -11.29
C GLY A 298 -2.58 -6.92 -11.23
N THR A 299 -2.88 -6.33 -12.38
CA THR A 299 -4.05 -5.50 -12.65
C THR A 299 -4.66 -5.90 -14.00
N LEU A 300 -5.89 -5.46 -14.26
CA LEU A 300 -6.58 -5.67 -15.54
C LEU A 300 -6.68 -4.34 -16.30
N SER A 301 -6.54 -4.41 -17.61
CA SER A 301 -6.81 -3.29 -18.51
C SER A 301 -8.31 -3.02 -18.65
N GLY A 302 -8.70 -1.75 -18.72
CA GLY A 302 -10.08 -1.30 -18.94
C GLY A 302 -10.52 -1.36 -20.41
N ILE A 303 -11.74 -0.90 -20.69
CA ILE A 303 -12.35 -0.89 -22.04
C ILE A 303 -11.54 -0.11 -23.09
N ASP A 304 -10.74 0.85 -22.64
CA ASP A 304 -9.83 1.65 -23.45
C ASP A 304 -8.39 1.12 -23.46
N GLY A 305 -8.17 -0.07 -22.89
CA GLY A 305 -6.86 -0.70 -22.73
C GLY A 305 -6.05 -0.16 -21.55
N PHE A 306 -6.56 0.83 -20.80
CA PHE A 306 -5.81 1.48 -19.73
C PHE A 306 -5.56 0.55 -18.54
N TYR A 307 -4.33 0.54 -18.03
CA TYR A 307 -3.96 -0.13 -16.79
C TYR A 307 -3.11 0.80 -15.91
N GLU A 308 -3.10 0.55 -14.60
CA GLU A 308 -2.25 1.29 -13.67
C GLU A 308 -1.78 0.47 -12.46
N PHE A 309 -0.60 0.85 -11.99
CA PHE A 309 -0.02 0.53 -10.68
C PHE A 309 0.24 1.86 -9.97
N PRO A 310 -0.68 2.33 -9.12
CA PRO A 310 -0.61 3.68 -8.53
C PRO A 310 0.46 3.82 -7.45
N SER A 311 1.00 2.71 -6.96
CA SER A 311 1.93 2.67 -5.83
C SER A 311 2.97 1.57 -6.04
N LEU A 312 4.17 1.98 -6.45
CA LEU A 312 5.35 1.15 -6.68
C LEU A 312 6.56 1.75 -5.99
N PHE A 313 7.61 0.94 -5.85
CA PHE A 313 8.94 1.45 -5.58
C PHE A 313 9.71 1.60 -6.89
N SER A 314 10.65 2.53 -6.96
CA SER A 314 11.59 2.64 -8.04
C SER A 314 12.53 1.42 -8.05
N GLY A 315 12.79 0.86 -9.22
CA GLY A 315 13.55 -0.38 -9.37
C GLY A 315 13.18 -1.17 -10.61
N ILE A 316 13.82 -2.34 -10.76
CA ILE A 316 13.61 -3.21 -11.92
C ILE A 316 12.55 -4.26 -11.59
N TYR A 317 11.48 -4.28 -12.39
CA TYR A 317 10.36 -5.21 -12.26
C TYR A 317 10.30 -6.15 -13.47
N PRO A 318 10.42 -7.47 -13.30
CA PRO A 318 9.93 -8.41 -14.30
C PRO A 318 8.42 -8.19 -14.49
N TYR A 319 7.99 -8.13 -15.75
CA TYR A 319 6.59 -8.02 -16.11
C TYR A 319 6.12 -9.21 -16.94
N GLU A 320 4.83 -9.49 -16.86
CA GLU A 320 4.10 -10.39 -17.74
C GLU A 320 2.77 -9.73 -18.13
N VAL A 321 2.47 -9.70 -19.42
CA VAL A 321 1.19 -9.22 -19.97
C VAL A 321 0.55 -10.35 -20.75
N SER A 322 -0.67 -10.72 -20.39
CA SER A 322 -1.35 -11.88 -20.98
C SER A 322 -2.84 -11.63 -21.21
N MET A 323 -3.36 -12.25 -22.27
CA MET A 323 -4.77 -12.27 -22.61
C MET A 323 -5.06 -13.55 -23.42
N GLY A 324 -6.20 -14.19 -23.18
CA GLY A 324 -6.59 -15.37 -23.97
C GLY A 324 -6.68 -15.04 -25.46
N GLY A 325 -6.17 -15.92 -26.32
CA GLY A 325 -6.08 -15.67 -27.77
C GLY A 325 -4.86 -14.83 -28.20
N PHE A 326 -3.98 -14.45 -27.28
CA PHE A 326 -2.75 -13.71 -27.58
C PHE A 326 -1.51 -14.44 -27.06
N ILE A 327 -0.36 -14.13 -27.66
CA ILE A 327 0.96 -14.56 -27.16
C ILE A 327 1.33 -13.70 -25.95
N THR A 328 1.58 -14.33 -24.80
CA THR A 328 2.04 -13.65 -23.58
C THR A 328 3.35 -12.90 -23.80
N GLU A 329 3.38 -11.61 -23.45
CA GLU A 329 4.57 -10.78 -23.46
C GLU A 329 5.24 -10.78 -22.07
N THR A 330 6.57 -10.94 -22.02
CA THR A 330 7.33 -10.86 -20.77
C THR A 330 8.59 -10.03 -20.95
N GLY A 331 9.05 -9.38 -19.88
CA GLY A 331 10.26 -8.58 -19.92
C GLY A 331 10.64 -8.02 -18.57
N ASN A 332 11.45 -6.95 -18.57
CA ASN A 332 11.76 -6.18 -17.37
C ASN A 332 11.56 -4.69 -17.64
N LEU A 333 10.96 -3.98 -16.69
CA LEU A 333 10.81 -2.53 -16.69
C LEU A 333 11.70 -1.91 -15.61
N ASP A 334 12.40 -0.84 -15.96
CA ASP A 334 13.11 0.01 -15.00
C ASP A 334 12.18 1.17 -14.61
N ILE A 335 11.64 1.10 -13.40
CA ILE A 335 10.70 2.07 -12.84
C ILE A 335 11.53 3.15 -12.13
N ALA A 336 11.48 4.37 -12.63
CA ALA A 336 12.14 5.51 -12.00
C ALA A 336 11.25 6.12 -10.91
N VAL A 337 11.83 6.95 -10.04
CA VAL A 337 11.07 7.76 -9.07
C VAL A 337 10.05 8.65 -9.79
N GLY A 338 8.82 8.69 -9.29
CA GLY A 338 7.70 9.45 -9.83
C GLY A 338 6.82 8.66 -10.81
N ALA A 339 6.16 9.38 -11.72
CA ALA A 339 5.23 8.78 -12.67
C ALA A 339 5.99 8.17 -13.87
N ASN A 340 5.74 6.89 -14.13
CA ASN A 340 6.26 6.14 -15.28
C ASN A 340 5.12 5.75 -16.21
N THR A 341 5.46 5.55 -17.49
CA THR A 341 4.52 5.06 -18.50
C THR A 341 5.13 3.92 -19.31
N ALA A 342 4.35 2.88 -19.57
CA ALA A 342 4.71 1.82 -20.51
C ALA A 342 3.46 1.32 -21.24
N ASP A 343 3.53 1.22 -22.57
CA ASP A 343 2.46 0.60 -23.36
C ASP A 343 2.91 -0.79 -23.79
N PHE A 344 1.96 -1.73 -23.84
CA PHE A 344 2.20 -3.11 -24.23
C PHE A 344 1.38 -3.49 -25.46
N TYR A 345 1.94 -4.39 -26.27
CA TYR A 345 1.35 -4.79 -27.55
C TYR A 345 1.35 -6.32 -27.64
N LEU A 346 0.17 -6.90 -27.44
CA LEU A 346 0.00 -8.34 -27.55
C LEU A 346 -0.24 -8.72 -29.01
N VAL A 347 0.51 -9.72 -29.47
CA VAL A 347 0.32 -10.29 -30.81
C VAL A 347 -0.74 -11.39 -30.70
N PRO A 348 -1.80 -11.38 -31.52
CA PRO A 348 -2.75 -12.47 -31.60
C PRO A 348 -2.03 -13.80 -31.82
N MET A 349 -2.51 -14.86 -31.18
CA MET A 349 -2.00 -16.20 -31.41
C MET A 349 -2.48 -16.68 -32.78
N GLU A 350 -1.66 -16.53 -33.80
CA GLU A 350 -1.90 -17.15 -35.10
C GLU A 350 -1.71 -18.66 -34.96
N MET A 351 -2.80 -19.42 -34.99
CA MET A 351 -2.76 -20.87 -35.00
C MET A 351 -2.58 -21.30 -36.46
N ASP A 352 -1.36 -21.69 -36.87
CA ASP A 352 -1.06 -22.19 -38.22
C ASP A 352 -1.56 -23.64 -38.39
N ALA A 353 -2.87 -23.81 -38.28
CA ALA A 353 -3.55 -25.09 -38.36
C ALA A 353 -4.86 -24.95 -39.14
N ASP A 354 -5.03 -25.79 -40.17
CA ASP A 354 -6.26 -25.87 -40.95
C ASP A 354 -7.44 -26.40 -40.10
N VAL A 355 -7.16 -27.21 -39.07
CA VAL A 355 -8.18 -27.94 -38.30
C VAL A 355 -7.97 -27.84 -36.79
N LEU A 356 -9.02 -27.46 -36.06
CA LEU A 356 -9.09 -27.58 -34.60
C LEU A 356 -9.75 -28.91 -34.22
N ILE A 357 -9.12 -29.65 -33.33
CA ILE A 357 -9.64 -30.87 -32.72
C ILE A 357 -9.76 -30.65 -31.22
N VAL A 358 -10.99 -30.57 -30.74
CA VAL A 358 -11.35 -30.48 -29.32
C VAL A 358 -11.80 -31.86 -28.85
N ASP A 359 -10.95 -32.58 -28.13
CA ASP A 359 -11.26 -33.90 -27.59
C ASP A 359 -11.43 -33.86 -26.07
N VAL A 360 -12.65 -33.54 -25.64
CA VAL A 360 -13.02 -33.43 -24.22
C VAL A 360 -13.55 -34.76 -23.67
N ASP A 361 -13.49 -35.84 -24.45
CA ASP A 361 -13.75 -37.20 -23.97
C ASP A 361 -12.72 -37.56 -22.89
N ALA A 362 -13.19 -38.03 -21.73
CA ALA A 362 -12.31 -38.49 -20.66
C ALA A 362 -11.51 -39.76 -21.05
N THR A 363 -11.92 -40.44 -22.13
CA THR A 363 -11.27 -41.60 -22.75
C THR A 363 -11.08 -41.37 -24.26
N PRO A 364 -10.16 -40.48 -24.67
CA PRO A 364 -10.06 -39.98 -26.05
C PRO A 364 -9.55 -41.07 -27.01
N ASP A 365 -10.47 -41.84 -27.58
CA ASP A 365 -10.17 -42.88 -28.57
C ASP A 365 -10.32 -42.36 -30.03
N SER A 366 -11.24 -41.41 -30.26
CA SER A 366 -11.61 -40.93 -31.60
C SER A 366 -10.77 -39.75 -32.08
N GLY A 367 -10.46 -38.78 -31.22
CA GLY A 367 -9.70 -37.58 -31.60
C GLY A 367 -8.32 -37.90 -32.14
N PRO A 368 -7.47 -38.70 -31.47
CA PRO A 368 -6.13 -39.04 -31.97
C PRO A 368 -6.16 -39.80 -33.31
N VAL A 369 -7.21 -40.60 -33.56
CA VAL A 369 -7.40 -41.31 -34.83
C VAL A 369 -7.73 -40.33 -35.95
N ILE A 370 -8.64 -39.38 -35.70
CA ILE A 370 -9.02 -38.35 -36.67
C ILE A 370 -7.85 -37.39 -36.94
N GLU A 371 -7.10 -37.01 -35.90
CA GLU A 371 -5.87 -36.23 -36.04
C GLU A 371 -4.88 -36.93 -36.99
N GLY A 372 -4.62 -38.23 -36.79
CA GLY A 372 -3.75 -39.00 -37.67
C GLY A 372 -4.22 -39.03 -39.13
N ILE A 373 -5.52 -39.21 -39.35
CA ILE A 373 -6.11 -39.23 -40.70
C ILE A 373 -6.00 -37.86 -41.39
N LEU A 374 -6.30 -36.78 -40.67
CA LEU A 374 -6.24 -35.42 -41.21
C LEU A 374 -4.81 -35.03 -41.59
N ASN A 375 -3.83 -35.38 -40.75
CA ASN A 375 -2.41 -35.21 -41.05
C ASN A 375 -1.98 -36.04 -42.28
N ASP A 376 -2.42 -37.30 -42.39
CA ASP A 376 -2.14 -38.14 -43.58
C ASP A 376 -2.75 -37.58 -44.88
N LEU A 377 -3.84 -36.81 -44.76
CA LEU A 377 -4.48 -36.09 -45.87
C LEU A 377 -3.82 -34.73 -46.18
N GLY A 378 -2.87 -34.29 -45.36
CA GLY A 378 -2.08 -33.08 -45.56
C GLY A 378 -2.62 -31.82 -44.91
N TYR A 379 -3.59 -31.93 -44.01
CA TYR A 379 -4.05 -30.80 -43.17
C TYR A 379 -3.12 -30.60 -41.98
N THR A 380 -2.92 -29.35 -41.56
CA THR A 380 -2.31 -29.04 -40.26
C THR A 380 -3.38 -29.05 -39.17
N THR A 381 -3.09 -29.68 -38.02
CA THR A 381 -4.05 -29.86 -36.94
C THR A 381 -3.57 -29.23 -35.63
N TYR A 382 -4.48 -28.59 -34.90
CA TYR A 382 -4.29 -28.25 -33.48
C TYR A 382 -5.19 -29.14 -32.63
N TYR A 383 -4.58 -29.91 -31.74
CA TYR A 383 -5.27 -30.87 -30.87
C TYR A 383 -5.27 -30.38 -29.41
N THR A 384 -6.43 -30.31 -28.79
CA THR A 384 -6.60 -29.90 -27.39
C THR A 384 -7.60 -30.81 -26.68
N ASN A 385 -7.33 -31.09 -25.40
CA ASN A 385 -8.31 -31.73 -24.50
C ASN A 385 -9.05 -30.71 -23.61
N ASP A 386 -8.83 -29.42 -23.84
CA ASP A 386 -9.51 -28.31 -23.20
C ASP A 386 -10.40 -27.62 -24.23
N PHE A 387 -11.70 -27.54 -23.94
CA PHE A 387 -12.69 -26.89 -24.82
C PHE A 387 -12.34 -25.42 -25.09
N TYR A 388 -11.68 -24.77 -24.12
CA TYR A 388 -11.26 -23.38 -24.20
C TYR A 388 -9.80 -23.20 -24.61
N GLY A 389 -9.12 -24.29 -24.99
CA GLY A 389 -7.70 -24.30 -25.30
C GLY A 389 -7.34 -23.54 -26.58
N ALA A 390 -8.30 -23.31 -27.48
CA ALA A 390 -8.11 -22.51 -28.70
C ALA A 390 -9.42 -21.84 -29.16
N PRO A 391 -9.34 -20.65 -29.80
CA PRO A 391 -10.49 -19.99 -30.41
C PRO A 391 -10.97 -20.73 -31.66
N PHE A 392 -12.29 -20.91 -31.83
CA PHE A 392 -12.82 -21.69 -32.95
C PHE A 392 -12.69 -20.97 -34.31
N GLY A 393 -12.63 -19.63 -34.30
CA GLY A 393 -12.72 -18.80 -35.51
C GLY A 393 -11.51 -18.84 -36.44
N ASP A 394 -10.39 -19.38 -35.97
CA ASP A 394 -9.10 -19.34 -36.70
C ASP A 394 -8.86 -20.56 -37.59
N TYR A 395 -9.84 -21.48 -37.65
CA TYR A 395 -9.70 -22.78 -38.32
C TYR A 395 -10.70 -22.94 -39.45
N ASP A 396 -10.28 -23.60 -40.54
CA ASP A 396 -11.18 -23.96 -41.65
C ASP A 396 -12.18 -25.06 -41.23
N TYR A 397 -11.77 -25.92 -40.28
CA TYR A 397 -12.56 -27.03 -39.76
C TYR A 397 -12.43 -27.14 -38.24
N VAL A 398 -13.55 -27.44 -37.55
CA VAL A 398 -13.58 -27.71 -36.11
C VAL A 398 -14.23 -29.08 -35.87
N PHE A 399 -13.53 -29.96 -35.16
CA PHE A 399 -14.02 -31.25 -34.70
C PHE A 399 -14.13 -31.24 -33.18
N VAL A 400 -15.29 -31.60 -32.65
CA VAL A 400 -15.52 -31.76 -31.22
C VAL A 400 -15.85 -33.22 -30.92
N PHE A 401 -15.09 -33.84 -30.02
CA PHE A 401 -15.32 -35.19 -29.51
C PHE A 401 -15.74 -35.07 -28.04
N SER A 402 -16.98 -35.46 -27.77
CA SER A 402 -17.61 -35.33 -26.45
C SER A 402 -17.77 -36.66 -25.72
N GLY A 403 -17.37 -37.78 -26.34
CA GLY A 403 -17.44 -39.09 -25.72
C GLY A 403 -18.86 -39.64 -25.57
N ILE A 404 -18.96 -40.75 -24.84
CA ILE A 404 -20.21 -41.44 -24.54
C ILE A 404 -20.31 -41.80 -23.05
N TYR A 405 -21.52 -42.04 -22.58
CA TYR A 405 -21.85 -42.43 -21.21
C TYR A 405 -21.03 -43.64 -20.76
N PRO A 406 -20.49 -43.63 -19.53
CA PRO A 406 -20.76 -42.67 -18.45
C PRO A 406 -19.84 -41.45 -18.39
N ASN A 407 -19.00 -41.22 -19.40
CA ASN A 407 -17.93 -40.21 -19.36
C ASN A 407 -18.10 -39.11 -20.42
N ASP A 408 -19.34 -38.88 -20.87
CA ASP A 408 -19.68 -37.88 -21.87
C ASP A 408 -19.54 -36.45 -21.33
N PHE A 409 -19.17 -35.53 -22.22
CA PHE A 409 -19.15 -34.10 -22.01
C PHE A 409 -20.44 -33.48 -22.59
N ASP A 410 -21.32 -33.02 -21.70
CA ASP A 410 -22.62 -32.43 -22.09
C ASP A 410 -22.47 -30.98 -22.56
N ILE A 411 -22.80 -30.73 -23.84
CA ILE A 411 -22.91 -29.37 -24.39
C ILE A 411 -24.35 -28.89 -24.15
N ALA A 412 -24.58 -28.37 -22.94
CA ALA A 412 -25.91 -28.04 -22.46
C ALA A 412 -26.51 -26.78 -23.13
N THR A 413 -27.85 -26.72 -23.19
CA THR A 413 -28.55 -25.53 -23.70
C THR A 413 -28.22 -24.27 -22.90
N GLY A 414 -27.82 -23.20 -23.59
CA GLY A 414 -27.44 -21.90 -23.04
C GLY A 414 -26.02 -21.86 -22.46
N SER A 415 -25.21 -22.90 -22.66
CA SER A 415 -23.84 -22.92 -22.17
C SER A 415 -22.89 -22.10 -23.07
N PRO A 416 -21.74 -21.63 -22.54
CA PRO A 416 -20.72 -20.99 -23.36
C PRO A 416 -20.19 -21.89 -24.49
N GLU A 417 -20.12 -23.21 -24.24
CA GLU A 417 -19.71 -24.21 -25.23
C GLU A 417 -20.70 -24.31 -26.39
N GLU A 418 -22.01 -24.30 -26.09
CA GLU A 418 -23.05 -24.25 -27.13
C GLU A 418 -22.95 -22.96 -27.95
N ALA A 419 -22.76 -21.82 -27.28
CA ALA A 419 -22.63 -20.52 -27.94
C ALA A 419 -21.41 -20.49 -28.88
N ALA A 420 -20.24 -20.95 -28.43
CA ALA A 420 -19.02 -21.00 -29.24
C ALA A 420 -19.19 -21.84 -30.51
N CYS A 421 -19.80 -23.03 -30.39
CA CYS A 421 -20.11 -23.88 -31.54
C CYS A 421 -21.07 -23.19 -32.53
N MET A 422 -22.13 -22.56 -32.02
CA MET A 422 -23.12 -21.86 -32.83
C MET A 422 -22.54 -20.63 -33.52
N ASP A 423 -21.69 -19.86 -32.85
CA ASP A 423 -21.04 -18.67 -33.40
C ASP A 423 -20.12 -19.05 -34.57
N TYR A 424 -19.34 -20.12 -34.42
CA TYR A 424 -18.50 -20.66 -35.50
C TYR A 424 -19.32 -21.12 -36.71
N LEU A 425 -20.41 -21.86 -36.49
CA LEU A 425 -21.34 -22.26 -37.56
C LEU A 425 -22.02 -21.06 -38.24
N ASN A 426 -22.43 -20.04 -37.46
CA ASN A 426 -23.04 -18.82 -37.99
C ASN A 426 -22.05 -18.00 -38.84
N ALA A 427 -20.76 -18.06 -38.53
CA ALA A 427 -19.69 -17.49 -39.34
C ALA A 427 -19.42 -18.26 -40.65
N GLY A 428 -20.08 -19.42 -40.85
CA GLY A 428 -19.95 -20.26 -42.03
C GLY A 428 -18.87 -21.34 -41.92
N GLY A 429 -18.37 -21.61 -40.71
CA GLY A 429 -17.34 -22.61 -40.45
C GLY A 429 -17.80 -24.05 -40.71
N ASN A 430 -16.84 -24.94 -40.99
CA ASN A 430 -17.09 -26.37 -41.16
C ASN A 430 -16.98 -27.08 -39.80
N PHE A 431 -18.11 -27.47 -39.21
CA PHE A 431 -18.17 -28.03 -37.86
C PHE A 431 -18.60 -29.51 -37.87
N TYR A 432 -17.94 -30.31 -37.03
CA TYR A 432 -18.22 -31.73 -36.83
C TYR A 432 -18.27 -32.05 -35.34
N LEU A 433 -19.30 -32.78 -34.91
CA LEU A 433 -19.48 -33.22 -33.54
C LEU A 433 -19.62 -34.73 -33.48
N GLU A 434 -18.92 -35.35 -32.52
CA GLU A 434 -19.00 -36.76 -32.17
C GLU A 434 -19.31 -36.87 -30.67
N GLY A 435 -20.18 -37.82 -30.32
CA GLY A 435 -20.63 -38.07 -28.95
C GLY A 435 -22.09 -38.50 -28.90
N GLY A 436 -22.32 -39.81 -28.96
CA GLY A 436 -23.64 -40.41 -29.17
C GLY A 436 -24.75 -39.94 -28.23
N ASP A 437 -24.42 -39.54 -27.00
CA ASP A 437 -25.41 -39.11 -26.00
C ASP A 437 -25.85 -37.66 -26.17
N ASN A 438 -24.98 -36.79 -26.70
CA ASN A 438 -25.32 -35.44 -27.13
C ASN A 438 -26.36 -35.42 -28.28
N PHE A 439 -26.59 -36.55 -28.95
CA PHE A 439 -27.54 -36.67 -30.05
C PHE A 439 -28.86 -37.37 -29.69
N GLY A 440 -28.97 -38.02 -28.53
CA GLY A 440 -30.11 -38.89 -28.24
C GLY A 440 -30.59 -38.95 -26.79
N PHE A 441 -29.85 -38.38 -25.84
CA PHE A 441 -30.22 -38.41 -24.41
C PHE A 441 -30.20 -37.05 -23.73
N THR A 442 -29.54 -36.05 -24.31
CA THR A 442 -29.60 -34.65 -23.86
C THR A 442 -30.83 -33.92 -24.44
N PRO A 443 -31.44 -32.97 -23.71
CA PRO A 443 -32.52 -32.14 -24.25
C PRO A 443 -32.07 -31.40 -25.54
N PRO A 444 -32.95 -31.22 -26.54
CA PRO A 444 -32.57 -30.58 -27.80
C PRO A 444 -31.98 -29.19 -27.60
N THR A 445 -30.79 -28.97 -28.14
CA THR A 445 -30.05 -27.71 -28.08
C THR A 445 -30.23 -26.92 -29.37
N GLY A 446 -29.98 -25.60 -29.35
CA GLY A 446 -29.94 -24.77 -30.56
C GLY A 446 -28.86 -25.22 -31.54
N LEU A 447 -27.74 -25.72 -31.04
CA LEU A 447 -26.68 -26.34 -31.84
C LEU A 447 -27.16 -27.56 -32.64
N LEU A 448 -27.90 -28.48 -32.01
CA LEU A 448 -28.44 -29.68 -32.69
C LEU A 448 -29.40 -29.33 -33.82
N ALA A 449 -30.21 -28.27 -33.63
CA ALA A 449 -31.09 -27.76 -34.68
C ALA A 449 -30.30 -27.24 -35.89
N MET A 450 -29.14 -26.59 -35.68
CA MET A 450 -28.26 -26.13 -36.77
C MET A 450 -27.62 -27.29 -37.53
N LEU A 451 -27.43 -28.44 -36.88
CA LEU A 451 -26.92 -29.68 -37.48
C LEU A 451 -28.02 -30.52 -38.15
N ASN A 452 -29.27 -30.05 -38.17
CA ASN A 452 -30.46 -30.78 -38.65
C ASN A 452 -30.70 -32.10 -37.90
N ILE A 453 -30.50 -32.10 -36.58
CA ILE A 453 -30.74 -33.26 -35.72
C ILE A 453 -31.98 -32.97 -34.87
N ASP A 454 -33.09 -33.62 -35.21
CA ASP A 454 -34.32 -33.62 -34.41
C ASP A 454 -34.22 -34.79 -33.41
N GLY A 455 -33.92 -34.47 -32.14
CA GLY A 455 -33.60 -35.44 -31.07
C GLY A 455 -34.55 -36.62 -30.88
#